data_AF-A0A1R1IDQ9-F1
#
_entry.id   AF-A0A1R1IDQ9-F1
#
_cell.length_a   1.000
_cell.length_b   1.000
_cell.length_c   1.000
_cell.angle_alpha   90.00
_cell.angle_beta   90.00
_cell.angle_gamma   90.00
#
_symmetry.space_group_name_H-M   'P 1'
#
loop_
_entity.id
_entity.type
_entity.pdbx_description
1 polymer ?
#
loop_
_entity_poly.entity_id
_entity_poly.type
_entity_poly.pdbx_seq_one_letter_code
_entity_poly.pdbx_strand_id
1 'polypeptide(L)'
;MSELQQLLETEKGLVTRFLDLLREEQSALVEGLAETLSVLNQTKLELIDTLNTAEAARGAFIAASSTGNGKAEMKAWLLRHPAEKSARLLWEEILDLAREARQLHEMNGELIAMHLSKTSEAIDILTQRQKEAALYGSNGQAASGTGSRIVDSA
;
A
#
# COMPACT_ATOMS: atom_id res chain seq x y z
N MET A 1 -19.85 -19.54 22.86
CA MET A 1 -18.83 -18.85 22.05
C MET A 1 -17.50 -19.50 22.39
N SER A 2 -16.87 -20.19 21.44
CA SER A 2 -15.53 -20.75 21.65
C SER A 2 -14.49 -19.62 21.61
N GLU A 3 -13.37 -19.77 22.31
CA GLU A 3 -12.27 -18.79 22.33
C GLU A 3 -11.78 -18.46 20.90
N LEU A 4 -11.74 -19.47 20.04
CA LEU A 4 -11.42 -19.33 18.62
C LEU A 4 -12.44 -18.44 17.87
N GLN A 5 -13.74 -18.58 18.16
CA GLN A 5 -14.76 -17.78 17.50
C GLN A 5 -14.61 -16.28 17.83
N GLN A 6 -14.31 -15.95 19.09
CA GLN A 6 -14.07 -14.55 19.50
C GLN A 6 -12.83 -13.96 18.85
N LEU A 7 -11.76 -14.76 18.72
CA LEU A 7 -10.56 -14.35 18.03
C LEU A 7 -10.81 -14.07 16.54
N LEU A 8 -11.58 -14.95 15.87
CA LEU A 8 -11.97 -14.77 14.46
C LEU A 8 -12.91 -13.58 14.25
N GLU A 9 -13.87 -13.35 15.15
CA GLU A 9 -14.73 -12.16 15.08
C GLU A 9 -13.91 -10.86 15.20
N THR A 10 -12.92 -10.86 16.08
CA THR A 10 -11.99 -9.74 16.24
C THR A 10 -11.14 -9.54 14.97
N GLU A 11 -10.57 -10.61 14.42
CA GLU A 11 -9.78 -10.58 13.18
C GLU A 11 -10.62 -10.08 12.00
N LYS A 12 -11.87 -10.56 11.85
CA LYS A 12 -12.81 -10.06 10.84
C LYS A 12 -13.06 -8.56 10.99
N GLY A 13 -13.28 -8.07 12.21
CA GLY A 13 -13.48 -6.65 12.48
C GLY A 13 -12.27 -5.80 12.08
N LEU A 14 -11.06 -6.28 12.38
CA LEU A 14 -9.81 -5.60 12.01
C LEU A 14 -9.61 -5.57 10.49
N VAL A 15 -9.85 -6.68 9.79
CA VAL A 15 -9.73 -6.75 8.32
C VAL A 15 -10.77 -5.86 7.64
N THR A 16 -12.00 -5.81 8.17
CA THR A 16 -13.05 -4.91 7.66
C THR A 16 -12.63 -3.45 7.81
N ARG A 17 -12.12 -3.06 8.99
CA ARG A 17 -11.61 -1.72 9.22
C ARG A 17 -10.43 -1.38 8.30
N PHE A 18 -9.58 -2.36 8.00
CA PHE A 18 -8.46 -2.18 7.08
C PHE A 18 -8.95 -1.95 5.64
N LEU A 19 -9.99 -2.67 5.23
CA LEU A 19 -10.65 -2.48 3.94
C LEU A 19 -11.23 -1.07 3.81
N ASP A 20 -11.95 -0.59 4.84
CA ASP A 20 -12.51 0.76 4.85
C ASP A 20 -11.40 1.83 4.77
N LEU A 21 -10.31 1.64 5.51
CA LEU A 21 -9.14 2.51 5.44
C LEU A 21 -8.50 2.53 4.03
N LEU A 22 -8.43 1.39 3.34
CA LEU A 22 -7.93 1.34 1.96
C LEU A 22 -8.86 2.07 0.98
N ARG A 23 -10.18 2.05 1.22
CA ARG A 23 -11.16 2.79 0.42
C ARG A 23 -11.06 4.30 0.67
N GLU A 24 -10.86 4.72 1.92
CA GLU A 24 -10.56 6.11 2.27
C GLU A 24 -9.25 6.60 1.62
N GLU A 25 -8.20 5.77 1.66
CA GLU A 25 -6.93 6.03 0.98
C GLU A 25 -7.13 6.18 -0.53
N GLN A 26 -7.95 5.33 -1.15
CA GLN A 26 -8.29 5.44 -2.57
C GLN A 26 -9.00 6.75 -2.90
N SER A 27 -10.00 7.16 -2.11
CA SER A 27 -10.71 8.43 -2.32
C SER A 27 -9.77 9.62 -2.18
N ALA A 28 -8.93 9.62 -1.15
CA ALA A 28 -7.94 10.68 -0.94
C ALA A 28 -6.89 10.75 -2.06
N LEU A 29 -6.49 9.61 -2.63
CA LEU A 29 -5.61 9.56 -3.81
C LEU A 29 -6.30 10.17 -5.04
N VAL A 30 -7.55 9.79 -5.30
CA VAL A 30 -8.33 10.31 -6.44
C VAL A 30 -8.55 11.82 -6.32
N GLU A 31 -8.82 12.32 -5.12
CA GLU A 31 -9.04 13.75 -4.84
C GLU A 31 -7.73 14.56 -4.72
N GLY A 32 -6.58 13.89 -4.62
CA GLY A 32 -5.27 14.54 -4.48
C GLY A 32 -5.02 15.18 -3.11
N LEU A 33 -5.66 14.68 -2.06
CA LEU A 33 -5.58 15.23 -0.70
C LEU A 33 -4.34 14.73 0.05
N ALA A 34 -3.19 15.33 -0.23
CA ALA A 34 -1.90 14.89 0.34
C ALA A 34 -1.84 14.91 1.88
N GLU A 35 -2.49 15.87 2.54
CA GLU A 35 -2.53 15.94 4.01
C GLU A 35 -3.30 14.76 4.62
N THR A 36 -4.43 14.40 4.01
CA THR A 36 -5.27 13.26 4.40
C THR A 36 -4.52 11.94 4.23
N LEU A 37 -3.72 11.79 3.16
CA LEU A 37 -2.91 10.59 2.93
C LEU A 37 -1.86 10.36 4.04
N SER A 38 -1.27 11.43 4.58
CA SER A 38 -0.31 11.32 5.68
C SER A 38 -0.97 10.76 6.96
N VAL A 39 -2.15 11.28 7.30
CA VAL A 39 -2.93 10.81 8.46
C VAL A 39 -3.37 9.36 8.28
N LEU A 40 -3.88 9.02 7.09
CA LEU A 40 -4.31 7.66 6.76
C LEU A 40 -3.15 6.66 6.84
N ASN A 41 -1.94 7.05 6.43
CA ASN A 41 -0.75 6.19 6.51
C ASN A 41 -0.41 5.85 7.97
N GLN A 42 -0.45 6.82 8.87
CA GLN A 42 -0.22 6.58 10.30
C GLN A 42 -1.25 5.58 10.87
N THR A 43 -2.54 5.78 10.59
CA THR A 43 -3.60 4.86 11.02
C THR A 43 -3.44 3.46 10.41
N LYS A 44 -2.96 3.36 9.17
CA LYS A 44 -2.67 2.09 8.49
C LYS A 44 -1.58 1.30 9.21
N LEU A 45 -0.49 1.95 9.61
CA LEU A 45 0.62 1.30 10.31
C LEU A 45 0.18 0.72 11.66
N GLU A 46 -0.60 1.47 12.43
CA GLU A 46 -1.17 1.01 13.72
C GLU A 46 -2.12 -0.18 13.53
N LEU A 47 -2.93 -0.14 12.48
CA LEU A 47 -3.87 -1.22 12.17
C LEU A 47 -3.14 -2.49 11.70
N ILE A 48 -2.06 -2.34 10.92
CA ILE A 48 -1.20 -3.47 10.52
C ILE A 48 -0.56 -4.13 11.74
N ASP A 49 -0.07 -3.36 12.72
CA ASP A 49 0.50 -3.91 13.94
C ASP A 49 -0.54 -4.69 14.77
N THR A 50 -1.76 -4.15 14.84
CA THR A 50 -2.89 -4.82 15.51
C THR A 50 -3.28 -6.12 14.78
N LEU A 51 -3.30 -6.12 13.45
CA LEU A 51 -3.54 -7.31 12.62
C LEU A 51 -2.45 -8.36 12.83
N ASN A 52 -1.18 -7.97 12.82
CA ASN A 52 -0.05 -8.89 13.08
C ASN A 52 -0.16 -9.53 14.47
N THR A 53 -0.57 -8.75 15.47
CA THR A 53 -0.79 -9.26 16.83
C THR A 53 -1.94 -10.27 16.88
N ALA A 54 -3.06 -9.98 16.19
CA ALA A 54 -4.20 -10.91 16.09
C ALA A 54 -3.82 -12.20 15.34
N GLU A 55 -3.06 -12.09 14.24
CA GLU A 55 -2.54 -13.24 13.51
C GLU A 55 -1.58 -14.08 14.36
N ALA A 56 -0.73 -13.44 15.18
CA ALA A 56 0.17 -14.12 16.10
C ALA A 56 -0.60 -14.85 17.22
N ALA A 57 -1.65 -14.23 17.77
CA ALA A 57 -2.52 -14.87 18.75
C ALA A 57 -3.24 -16.09 18.17
N ARG A 58 -3.72 -15.99 16.92
CA ARG A 58 -4.31 -17.12 16.18
C ARG A 58 -3.27 -18.20 15.92
N GLY A 59 -2.07 -17.81 15.51
CA GLY A 59 -0.93 -18.70 15.32
C GLY A 59 -0.60 -19.46 16.61
N ALA A 60 -0.54 -18.80 17.76
CA ALA A 60 -0.29 -19.44 19.05
C ALA A 60 -1.39 -20.43 19.45
N PHE A 61 -2.66 -20.08 19.24
CA PHE A 61 -3.80 -20.96 19.52
C PHE A 61 -3.76 -22.24 18.67
N ILE A 62 -3.39 -22.12 17.39
CA ILE A 62 -3.29 -23.25 16.46
C ILE A 62 -1.99 -24.03 16.66
N ALA A 63 -0.87 -23.37 16.96
CA ALA A 63 0.44 -23.99 17.18
C ALA A 63 0.48 -24.86 18.44
N ALA A 64 -0.35 -24.54 19.44
CA ALA A 64 -0.64 -25.45 20.55
C ALA A 64 -1.23 -26.81 20.08
N SER A 65 -1.71 -26.88 18.83
CA SER A 65 -2.36 -28.04 18.21
C SER A 65 -1.66 -28.58 16.94
N SER A 66 -0.67 -27.88 16.34
CA SER A 66 0.10 -28.34 15.16
C SER A 66 1.40 -27.55 14.88
N THR A 67 2.25 -28.03 13.95
CA THR A 67 3.60 -27.48 13.67
C THR A 67 3.79 -27.11 12.18
N GLY A 68 3.15 -26.06 11.70
CA GLY A 68 3.10 -25.67 10.28
C GLY A 68 2.80 -24.19 10.02
N ASN A 69 2.51 -23.83 8.76
CA ASN A 69 2.24 -22.44 8.34
C ASN A 69 0.77 -22.02 8.54
N GLY A 70 0.55 -20.91 9.26
CA GLY A 70 -0.73 -20.54 9.90
C GLY A 70 -2.02 -20.54 9.06
N LYS A 71 -2.00 -20.36 7.73
CA LYS A 71 -3.21 -20.49 6.87
C LYS A 71 -3.55 -21.96 6.55
N ALA A 72 -2.53 -22.76 6.25
CA ALA A 72 -2.70 -24.18 5.95
C ALA A 72 -3.10 -24.96 7.21
N GLU A 73 -2.54 -24.56 8.36
CA GLU A 73 -2.89 -25.13 9.65
C GLU A 73 -4.32 -24.81 10.07
N MET A 74 -4.78 -23.57 9.90
CA MET A 74 -6.16 -23.20 10.23
C MET A 74 -7.16 -24.03 9.42
N LYS A 75 -6.90 -24.21 8.12
CA LYS A 75 -7.71 -25.08 7.27
C LYS A 75 -7.67 -26.54 7.78
N ALA A 76 -6.49 -27.06 8.11
CA ALA A 76 -6.35 -28.42 8.64
C ALA A 76 -7.06 -28.61 10.00
N TRP A 77 -7.01 -27.61 10.87
CA TRP A 77 -7.69 -27.60 12.17
C TRP A 77 -9.21 -27.60 11.98
N LEU A 78 -9.75 -26.74 11.11
CA LEU A 78 -11.18 -26.69 10.78
C LEU A 78 -11.69 -27.99 10.12
N LEU A 79 -10.83 -28.76 9.44
CA LEU A 79 -11.16 -30.11 8.94
C LEU A 79 -11.23 -31.14 10.07
N ARG A 80 -10.39 -31.03 11.11
CA ARG A 80 -10.37 -31.92 12.27
C ARG A 80 -11.51 -31.64 13.26
N HIS A 81 -12.08 -30.45 13.24
CA HIS A 81 -13.17 -30.02 14.14
C HIS A 81 -14.45 -29.66 13.36
N PRO A 82 -15.18 -30.64 12.78
CA PRO A 82 -16.36 -30.38 11.96
C PRO A 82 -17.57 -29.81 12.73
N ALA A 83 -17.55 -29.87 14.06
CA ALA A 83 -18.57 -29.27 14.93
C ALA A 83 -18.50 -27.73 14.93
N GLU A 84 -17.34 -27.13 14.63
CA GLU A 84 -17.11 -25.68 14.63
C GLU A 84 -17.51 -25.03 13.29
N LYS A 85 -18.77 -25.24 12.86
CA LYS A 85 -19.27 -24.70 11.59
C LYS A 85 -19.20 -23.17 11.52
N SER A 86 -19.49 -22.49 12.62
CA SER A 86 -19.47 -21.02 12.69
C SER A 86 -18.05 -20.46 12.51
N ALA A 87 -17.04 -21.08 13.13
CA ALA A 87 -15.65 -20.67 12.97
C ALA A 87 -15.16 -20.87 11.51
N ARG A 88 -15.63 -21.92 10.83
CA ARG A 88 -15.33 -22.14 9.41
C ARG A 88 -15.88 -21.02 8.53
N LEU A 89 -17.15 -20.64 8.73
CA LEU A 89 -17.77 -19.55 7.96
C LEU A 89 -17.03 -18.22 8.18
N LEU A 90 -16.72 -17.89 9.44
CA LEU A 90 -15.95 -16.68 9.75
C LEU A 90 -14.57 -16.68 9.10
N TRP A 91 -13.89 -17.83 9.08
CA TRP A 91 -12.58 -17.95 8.43
C TRP A 91 -12.66 -17.77 6.91
N GLU A 92 -13.68 -18.32 6.25
CA GLU A 92 -13.91 -18.11 4.82
C GLU A 92 -14.18 -16.64 4.51
N GLU A 93 -15.01 -15.97 5.32
CA GLU A 93 -15.27 -14.53 5.19
C GLU A 93 -14.00 -13.68 5.36
N ILE A 94 -13.14 -13.99 6.34
CA ILE A 94 -11.85 -13.30 6.54
C ILE A 94 -10.96 -13.47 5.31
N LEU A 95 -10.90 -14.67 4.72
CA LEU A 95 -10.11 -14.93 3.52
C LEU A 95 -10.62 -14.14 2.31
N ASP A 96 -11.94 -14.00 2.16
CA ASP A 96 -12.53 -13.22 1.08
C ASP A 96 -12.26 -11.72 1.27
N LEU A 97 -12.45 -11.19 2.48
CA LEU A 97 -12.11 -9.80 2.82
C LEU A 97 -10.61 -9.51 2.61
N ALA A 98 -9.73 -10.44 2.96
CA ALA A 98 -8.29 -10.29 2.75
C ALA A 98 -7.92 -10.27 1.25
N ARG A 99 -8.65 -10.99 0.39
CA ARG A 99 -8.46 -10.91 -1.06
C ARG A 99 -8.89 -9.54 -1.60
N GLU A 100 -10.03 -9.03 -1.13
CA GLU A 100 -10.52 -7.70 -1.51
C GLU A 100 -9.54 -6.60 -1.07
N ALA A 101 -9.05 -6.67 0.17
CA ALA A 101 -8.05 -5.75 0.69
C ALA A 101 -6.76 -5.77 -0.14
N ARG A 102 -6.32 -6.96 -0.58
CA ARG A 102 -5.14 -7.07 -1.45
C ARG A 102 -5.37 -6.39 -2.80
N GLN A 103 -6.52 -6.60 -3.43
CA GLN A 103 -6.85 -5.97 -4.72
C GLN A 103 -6.91 -4.44 -4.58
N LEU A 104 -7.55 -3.93 -3.53
CA LEU A 104 -7.57 -2.49 -3.24
C LEU A 104 -6.18 -1.93 -2.98
N HIS A 105 -5.33 -2.65 -2.25
CA HIS A 105 -3.97 -2.23 -2.00
C HIS A 105 -3.14 -2.16 -3.29
N GLU A 106 -3.26 -3.14 -4.18
CA GLU A 106 -2.60 -3.15 -5.49
C GLU A 106 -3.07 -1.96 -6.36
N MET A 107 -4.38 -1.70 -6.42
CA MET A 107 -4.94 -0.54 -7.14
C MET A 107 -4.46 0.80 -6.56
N ASN A 108 -4.42 0.95 -5.24
CA ASN A 108 -3.89 2.17 -4.60
C ASN A 108 -2.40 2.37 -4.94
N GLY A 109 -1.62 1.28 -5.01
CA GLY A 109 -0.22 1.33 -5.44
C GLY A 109 -0.05 1.84 -6.87
N GLU A 110 -0.90 1.40 -7.80
CA GLU A 110 -0.92 1.89 -9.19
C GLU A 110 -1.27 3.38 -9.27
N LEU A 111 -2.26 3.84 -8.49
CA LEU A 111 -2.61 5.26 -8.41
C LEU A 111 -1.43 6.10 -7.92
N ILE A 112 -0.75 5.68 -6.85
CA ILE A 112 0.43 6.36 -6.32
C ILE A 112 1.53 6.46 -7.39
N ALA A 113 1.80 5.36 -8.09
CA ALA A 113 2.80 5.34 -9.16
C ALA A 113 2.43 6.30 -10.31
N MET A 114 1.16 6.37 -10.68
CA MET A 114 0.66 7.32 -11.69
C MET A 114 0.84 8.77 -11.21
N HIS A 115 0.49 9.09 -9.96
CA HIS A 115 0.70 10.43 -9.41
C HIS A 115 2.17 10.82 -9.43
N LEU A 116 3.07 9.91 -9.03
CA LEU A 116 4.52 10.16 -9.06
C LEU A 116 5.03 10.41 -10.48
N SER A 117 4.59 9.62 -11.46
CA SER A 117 4.98 9.83 -12.87
C SER A 117 4.54 11.21 -13.38
N LYS A 118 3.31 11.63 -13.07
CA LYS A 118 2.78 12.94 -13.50
C LYS A 118 3.50 14.10 -12.82
N THR A 119 3.85 13.99 -11.54
CA THR A 119 4.57 15.05 -10.83
C THR A 119 6.01 15.16 -11.32
N SER A 120 6.69 14.04 -11.57
CA SER A 120 8.02 14.03 -12.19
C SER A 120 8.02 14.67 -13.58
N GLU A 121 7.06 14.29 -14.44
CA GLU A 121 6.93 14.89 -15.78
C GLU A 121 6.66 16.41 -15.71
N ALA A 122 5.79 16.86 -14.79
CA ALA A 122 5.53 18.28 -14.59
C ALA A 122 6.78 19.05 -14.12
N ILE A 123 7.56 18.47 -13.20
CA ILE A 123 8.83 19.05 -12.73
C ILE A 123 9.83 19.11 -13.89
N ASP A 124 9.94 18.06 -14.71
CA ASP A 124 10.84 18.02 -15.86
C ASP A 124 10.47 19.10 -16.88
N ILE A 125 9.18 19.28 -17.19
CA ILE A 125 8.70 20.35 -18.09
C ILE A 125 9.02 21.73 -17.52
N LEU A 126 8.74 21.96 -16.23
CA LEU A 126 9.01 23.25 -15.58
C LEU A 126 10.51 23.58 -15.54
N THR A 127 11.34 22.60 -15.22
CA THR A 127 12.81 22.76 -15.13
C THR A 127 13.46 22.86 -16.51
N GLN A 128 12.97 22.15 -17.52
CA GLN A 128 13.45 22.25 -18.90
C GLN A 128 13.17 23.64 -19.49
N ARG A 129 11.96 24.19 -19.28
CA ARG A 129 11.65 25.58 -19.64
C ARG A 129 12.57 26.59 -18.95
N GLN A 130 12.95 26.32 -17.70
CA GLN A 130 13.88 27.18 -16.96
C GLN A 130 15.30 27.12 -17.55
N LYS A 131 15.76 25.95 -18.02
CA LYS A 131 17.04 25.79 -18.73
C LYS A 131 17.02 26.47 -20.10
N GLU A 132 15.94 26.35 -20.87
CA GLU A 132 15.78 27.04 -22.16
C GLU A 132 15.72 28.57 -21.98
N ALA A 133 14.99 29.06 -20.97
CA ALA A 133 14.98 30.48 -20.60
C ALA A 133 16.32 30.98 -20.02
N ALA A 134 17.15 30.09 -19.47
CA ALA A 134 18.52 30.43 -19.06
C ALA A 134 19.51 30.43 -20.24
N LEU A 135 19.30 29.58 -21.25
CA LEU A 135 20.07 29.56 -22.50
C LEU A 135 19.76 30.78 -23.40
N TYR A 136 18.53 31.30 -23.30
CA TYR A 136 18.11 32.56 -23.90
C TYR A 136 17.87 33.58 -22.80
N GLY A 137 18.92 34.29 -22.36
CA GLY A 137 18.77 35.39 -21.41
C GLY A 137 17.75 36.43 -21.91
N SER A 138 17.18 37.23 -21.01
CA SER A 138 16.15 38.27 -21.27
C SER A 138 16.45 39.23 -22.43
N ASN A 139 17.69 39.21 -22.93
CA ASN A 139 18.20 40.06 -24.00
C ASN A 139 18.37 39.30 -25.35
N GLY A 140 17.84 38.07 -25.47
CA GLY A 140 17.83 37.29 -26.72
C GLY A 140 19.20 36.78 -27.19
N GLN A 141 20.26 36.94 -26.39
CA GLN A 141 21.59 36.48 -26.73
C GLN A 141 21.74 35.02 -26.30
N ALA A 142 21.94 34.13 -27.28
CA ALA A 142 22.37 32.77 -27.01
C ALA A 142 23.72 32.83 -26.29
N ALA A 143 23.87 32.13 -25.17
CA ALA A 143 25.18 31.91 -24.57
C ALA A 143 26.03 31.13 -25.57
N SER A 144 26.79 31.85 -26.39
CA SER A 144 27.73 31.29 -27.36
C SER A 144 28.63 30.33 -26.61
N GLY A 145 28.45 29.03 -26.85
CA GLY A 145 29.42 28.03 -26.51
C GLY A 145 30.74 28.50 -27.07
N THR A 146 31.66 28.88 -26.18
CA THR A 146 33.04 29.21 -26.51
C THR A 146 33.69 27.94 -27.00
N GLY A 147 33.42 27.61 -28.26
CA GLY A 147 34.21 26.70 -29.06
C GLY A 147 35.60 27.29 -29.16
N SER A 148 36.48 26.87 -28.24
CA SER A 148 37.92 27.07 -28.37
C SER A 148 38.41 26.14 -29.48
N ARG A 149 38.12 26.52 -30.73
CA ARG A 149 38.94 26.14 -31.87
C ARG A 149 40.06 27.16 -31.93
N ILE A 150 41.15 26.88 -31.24
CA ILE A 150 42.43 27.49 -31.61
C ILE A 150 42.87 26.76 -32.88
N VAL A 151 42.40 27.32 -34.00
CA VAL A 151 43.02 27.22 -35.31
C VAL A 151 44.12 28.28 -35.41
N ASP A 152 45.07 28.00 -36.30
CA ASP A 152 46.23 28.78 -36.75
C ASP A 152 47.52 28.65 -35.91
N SER A 153 48.71 28.44 -36.52
CA SER A 153 49.21 29.22 -37.67
C SER A 153 50.56 29.84 -37.32
N ALA A 154 51.71 29.14 -37.35
CA ALA A 154 52.86 29.39 -38.26
C ALA A 154 54.16 28.94 -37.57
#